data_AF-A0A5K0ZUH4-F1
#
_entry.id   AF-A0A5K0ZUH4-F1
#
_cell.length_a   1.000
_cell.length_b   1.000
_cell.length_c   1.000
_cell.angle_alpha   90.00
_cell.angle_beta   90.00
_cell.angle_gamma   90.00
#
_symmetry.space_group_name_H-M   'P 1'
#
loop_
_entity.id
_entity.type
_entity.pdbx_description
1 polymer ?
#
loop_
_entity_poly.entity_id
_entity_poly.type
_entity_poly.pdbx_seq_one_letter_code
_entity_poly.pdbx_strand_id
1 'polypeptide(L)'
;VPRAIDAEGIRILRKGDRFNKNDCVSAEWFENMLNLRYLQAENVNFQGTFPCFPTDLKWLQLERCHFDSLPSDFNLENLAILDLSDMAPTLINQLSLSLK
;
A
#
# COMPACT_ATOMS: atom_id res chain seq x y z
N VAL A 1 -11.17 0.21 -12.63
CA VAL A 1 -11.52 -0.74 -11.55
C VAL A 1 -10.84 -2.07 -11.87
N PRO A 2 -9.89 -2.55 -11.06
CA PRO A 2 -9.28 -3.87 -11.27
C PRO A 2 -10.35 -4.95 -11.06
N ARG A 3 -10.45 -5.88 -12.03
CA ARG A 3 -11.45 -6.96 -12.09
C ARG A 3 -10.97 -8.28 -11.47
N ALA A 4 -9.91 -8.27 -10.68
CA ALA A 4 -9.34 -9.49 -10.11
C ALA A 4 -9.55 -9.48 -8.59
N ILE A 5 -10.54 -10.24 -8.14
CA ILE A 5 -10.91 -10.39 -6.72
C ILE A 5 -9.91 -11.35 -6.02
N ASP A 6 -8.99 -11.97 -6.77
CA ASP A 6 -8.14 -13.08 -6.34
C ASP A 6 -6.68 -12.99 -6.83
N ALA A 7 -6.22 -11.82 -7.29
CA ALA A 7 -4.85 -11.66 -7.78
C ALA A 7 -3.83 -11.82 -6.65
N GLU A 8 -2.80 -12.65 -6.86
CA GLU A 8 -1.68 -12.75 -5.94
C GLU A 8 -0.78 -11.51 -5.96
N GLY A 9 -0.78 -10.76 -7.06
CA GLY A 9 0.07 -9.60 -7.22
C GLY A 9 -0.62 -8.45 -7.93
N ILE A 10 -0.41 -7.23 -7.43
CA ILE A 10 -0.95 -6.00 -7.99
C ILE A 10 0.17 -4.99 -8.15
N ARG A 11 0.24 -4.40 -9.35
CA ARG A 11 1.07 -3.23 -9.63
C ARG A 11 0.21 -2.05 -10.03
N ILE A 12 0.35 -0.94 -9.32
CA ILE A 12 -0.35 0.31 -9.57
C ILE A 12 0.68 1.37 -9.95
N LEU A 13 0.59 1.87 -11.18
CA LEU A 13 1.44 2.93 -11.69
C LEU A 13 0.57 4.11 -12.12
N ARG A 14 0.77 5.28 -11.50
CA ARG A 14 0.13 6.52 -11.90
C ARG A 14 1.14 7.41 -12.63
N LYS A 15 0.84 7.75 -13.88
CA LYS A 15 1.65 8.69 -14.67
C LYS A 15 1.18 10.13 -14.42
N GLY A 16 2.08 11.01 -14.01
CA GLY A 16 1.83 12.45 -13.89
C GLY A 16 2.49 13.07 -12.65
N ASP A 17 2.94 14.31 -12.76
CA ASP A 17 3.80 14.95 -11.75
C ASP A 17 3.02 15.53 -10.55
N ARG A 18 1.68 15.44 -10.56
CA ARG A 18 0.82 16.03 -9.53
C ARG A 18 -0.23 15.02 -9.07
N PHE A 19 -0.29 14.80 -7.75
CA PHE A 19 -1.40 14.08 -7.11
C PHE A 19 -2.70 14.86 -7.33
N ASN A 20 -3.55 14.35 -8.21
CA ASN A 20 -4.91 14.85 -8.32
C ASN A 20 -5.73 14.24 -7.17
N LYS A 21 -6.36 15.08 -6.34
CA LYS A 21 -7.26 14.64 -5.27
C LYS A 21 -8.38 13.71 -5.77
N ASN A 22 -8.79 13.86 -7.03
CA ASN A 22 -9.84 13.04 -7.65
C ASN A 22 -9.32 11.70 -8.19
N ASP A 23 -8.00 11.50 -8.16
CA ASP A 23 -7.36 10.28 -8.57
C ASP A 23 -6.75 9.67 -7.30
N CYS A 24 -7.56 8.97 -6.51
CA CYS A 24 -7.15 8.27 -5.29
C CYS A 24 -7.43 6.77 -5.43
N VAL A 25 -6.64 5.95 -4.74
CA VAL A 25 -6.94 4.53 -4.55
C VAL A 25 -7.52 4.37 -3.16
N SER A 26 -8.76 3.88 -3.07
CA SER A 26 -9.35 3.55 -1.77
C SER A 26 -8.67 2.32 -1.21
N ALA A 27 -8.26 2.40 0.05
CA ALA A 27 -7.69 1.29 0.80
C ALA A 27 -8.67 0.10 0.92
N GLU A 28 -9.97 0.36 0.91
CA GLU A 28 -11.04 -0.65 0.95
C GLU A 28 -11.00 -1.60 -0.26
N TRP A 29 -10.35 -1.21 -1.36
CA TRP A 29 -10.20 -2.09 -2.52
C TRP A 29 -9.41 -3.36 -2.20
N PHE A 30 -8.54 -3.31 -1.21
CA PHE A 30 -7.69 -4.43 -0.83
C PHE A 30 -8.35 -5.38 0.17
N GLU A 31 -9.46 -5.00 0.80
CA GLU A 31 -10.12 -5.78 1.87
C GLU A 31 -10.53 -7.19 1.41
N ASN A 32 -10.98 -7.32 0.16
CA ASN A 32 -11.43 -8.59 -0.39
C ASN A 32 -10.32 -9.35 -1.16
N MET A 33 -9.10 -8.81 -1.22
CA MET A 33 -7.99 -9.40 -1.95
C MET A 33 -7.18 -10.34 -1.05
N LEU A 34 -7.84 -11.40 -0.56
CA LEU A 34 -7.27 -12.31 0.45
C LEU A 34 -6.01 -13.05 -0.02
N ASN A 35 -5.84 -13.22 -1.33
CA ASN A 35 -4.67 -13.87 -1.91
C ASN A 35 -3.52 -12.90 -2.23
N LEU A 36 -3.66 -11.59 -1.94
CA LEU A 36 -2.66 -10.61 -2.31
C LEU A 36 -1.37 -10.81 -1.51
N ARG A 37 -0.31 -11.21 -2.23
CA ARG A 37 1.04 -11.44 -1.71
C ARG A 37 2.02 -10.35 -2.13
N TYR A 38 1.77 -9.68 -3.25
CA TYR A 38 2.68 -8.69 -3.83
C TYR A 38 1.94 -7.38 -4.15
N LEU A 39 2.34 -6.27 -3.52
CA LEU A 39 1.84 -4.93 -3.85
C LEU A 39 3.00 -4.02 -4.24
N GLN A 40 2.95 -3.52 -5.48
CA GLN A 40 3.83 -2.47 -5.96
C GLN A 40 3.01 -1.23 -6.31
N ALA A 41 3.33 -0.10 -5.71
CA ALA A 41 2.68 1.17 -6.00
C ALA A 41 3.71 2.26 -6.25
N GLU A 42 3.54 2.99 -7.35
CA GLU A 42 4.37 4.13 -7.71
C GLU A 42 3.48 5.34 -7.98
N ASN A 43 3.78 6.45 -7.30
CA ASN A 43 3.10 7.73 -7.46
C ASN A 43 1.58 7.68 -7.13
N VAL A 44 1.20 6.87 -6.14
CA VAL A 44 -0.20 6.62 -5.77
C VAL A 44 -0.59 7.42 -4.55
N ASN A 45 -1.75 8.09 -4.61
CA ASN A 45 -2.41 8.64 -3.43
C ASN A 45 -3.44 7.64 -2.88
N PHE A 46 -3.19 7.13 -1.68
CA PHE A 46 -4.10 6.23 -0.99
C PHE A 46 -5.00 6.98 -0.01
N GLN A 47 -6.28 6.63 -0.02
CA GLN A 47 -7.30 7.25 0.83
C GLN A 47 -8.15 6.23 1.55
N GLY A 48 -8.74 6.68 2.66
CA GLY A 48 -9.58 5.86 3.52
C GLY A 48 -8.76 5.14 4.59
N THR A 49 -9.48 4.45 5.46
CA THR A 49 -8.88 3.56 6.44
C THR A 49 -8.37 2.32 5.73
N PHE A 50 -7.16 1.89 6.05
CA PHE A 50 -6.65 0.58 5.66
C PHE A 50 -7.02 -0.41 6.76
N PRO A 51 -8.18 -1.09 6.69
CA PRO A 51 -8.53 -2.11 7.66
C PRO A 51 -7.64 -3.32 7.42
N CYS A 52 -6.47 -3.31 8.05
CA CYS A 52 -5.43 -4.32 7.94
C CYS A 52 -4.87 -4.51 6.51
N PHE A 53 -3.56 -4.61 6.38
CA PHE A 53 -3.00 -5.19 5.16
C PHE A 53 -3.40 -6.68 5.09
N PRO A 54 -3.56 -7.26 3.87
CA PRO A 54 -3.80 -8.68 3.74
C PRO A 54 -2.73 -9.45 4.52
N THR A 55 -3.16 -10.35 5.40
CA THR A 55 -2.31 -11.07 6.37
C THR A 55 -1.18 -11.85 5.69
N ASP A 56 -1.37 -12.21 4.42
CA ASP A 56 -0.48 -13.03 3.60
C ASP A 56 0.47 -12.22 2.71
N LEU A 57 0.53 -10.89 2.89
CA LEU A 57 1.40 -10.02 2.10
C LEU A 57 2.88 -10.32 2.37
N LYS A 58 3.62 -10.65 1.29
CA LYS A 58 5.04 -11.00 1.35
C LYS A 58 5.95 -9.90 0.82
N TRP A 59 5.47 -9.06 -0.09
CA TRP A 59 6.23 -7.97 -0.68
C TRP A 59 5.37 -6.71 -0.76
N LEU A 60 5.86 -5.65 -0.12
CA LEU A 60 5.36 -4.29 -0.24
C LEU A 60 6.46 -3.38 -0.82
N GLN A 61 6.19 -2.78 -1.98
CA GLN A 61 7.01 -1.72 -2.56
C GLN A 61 6.15 -0.47 -2.77
N LEU A 62 6.56 0.61 -2.13
CA LEU A 62 5.91 1.92 -2.22
C LEU A 62 6.97 2.94 -2.65
N GLU A 63 6.72 3.62 -3.76
CA GLU A 63 7.58 4.67 -4.27
C GLU A 63 6.76 5.93 -4.53
N ARG A 64 7.19 7.08 -3.99
CA ARG A 64 6.50 8.37 -4.15
C ARG A 64 5.00 8.26 -3.85
N CYS A 65 4.60 7.51 -2.82
CA CYS A 65 3.19 7.29 -2.47
C CYS A 65 2.77 8.15 -1.27
N HIS A 66 1.51 8.57 -1.24
CA HIS A 66 0.91 9.36 -0.17
C HIS A 66 -0.25 8.61 0.48
N PHE A 67 -0.46 8.88 1.78
CA PHE A 67 -1.52 8.28 2.59
C PHE A 67 -2.22 9.39 3.37
N ASP A 68 -3.53 9.54 3.18
CA ASP A 68 -4.32 10.52 3.96
C ASP A 68 -4.48 10.09 5.43
N SER A 69 -4.47 8.78 5.67
CA SER A 69 -4.33 8.18 6.99
C SER A 69 -3.44 6.95 6.90
N LEU A 70 -2.50 6.86 7.81
CA LEU A 70 -1.64 5.70 7.98
C LEU A 70 -2.47 4.50 8.50
N PRO A 71 -2.22 3.27 8.01
CA PRO A 71 -2.75 2.07 8.64
C PRO A 71 -2.15 1.95 10.04
N SER A 72 -2.99 2.01 11.07
CA SER A 72 -2.61 1.71 12.45
C SER A 72 -2.19 0.25 12.63
N ASP A 73 -2.77 -0.63 11.79
CA ASP A 73 -2.69 -2.08 11.91
C ASP A 73 -2.03 -2.67 10.66
N PHE A 74 -0.86 -2.13 10.31
CA PHE A 74 0.03 -2.75 9.33
C PHE A 74 0.43 -4.14 9.85
N ASN A 75 -0.33 -5.16 9.47
CA ASN A 75 0.08 -6.54 9.71
C ASN A 75 1.17 -6.91 8.71
N LEU A 76 2.42 -6.77 9.14
CA LEU A 76 3.61 -7.07 8.36
C LEU A 76 4.29 -8.37 8.81
N GLU A 77 3.60 -9.22 9.58
CA GLU A 77 4.17 -10.44 10.16
C GLU A 77 4.77 -11.37 9.09
N ASN A 78 4.12 -11.48 7.93
CA ASN A 78 4.57 -12.33 6.82
C ASN A 78 5.39 -11.58 5.76
N LEU A 79 5.75 -10.32 6.00
CA LEU A 79 6.44 -9.49 5.03
C LEU A 79 7.91 -9.91 4.92
N ALA A 80 8.31 -10.39 3.75
CA ALA A 80 9.70 -10.74 3.46
C ALA A 80 10.47 -9.56 2.83
N ILE A 81 9.79 -8.69 2.08
CA ILE A 81 10.40 -7.55 1.38
C ILE A 81 9.60 -6.27 1.66
N LEU A 82 10.29 -5.26 2.19
CA LEU A 82 9.80 -3.91 2.35
C LEU A 82 10.71 -2.95 1.58
N ASP A 83 10.17 -2.31 0.54
CA ASP A 83 10.85 -1.26 -0.21
C ASP A 83 10.04 0.04 -0.09
N LEU A 84 10.64 1.04 0.54
CA LEU A 84 10.07 2.38 0.78
C LEU A 84 10.92 3.46 0.12
N SER A 85 11.55 3.13 -1.01
CA SER A 85 12.37 4.06 -1.76
C SER A 85 11.58 5.33 -2.12
N ASP A 86 12.19 6.50 -1.93
CA ASP A 86 11.57 7.80 -2.25
C ASP A 86 10.23 8.07 -1.52
N MET A 87 10.07 7.46 -0.34
CA MET A 87 8.97 7.76 0.58
C MET A 87 9.36 8.84 1.60
N ALA A 88 8.36 9.55 2.12
CA ALA A 88 8.59 10.55 3.16
C ALA A 88 9.20 9.90 4.44
N PRO A 89 10.24 10.51 5.06
CA PRO A 89 10.88 9.94 6.26
C PRO A 89 9.94 9.68 7.44
N THR A 90 8.87 10.48 7.56
CA THR A 90 7.83 10.31 8.59
C THR A 90 7.12 8.96 8.47
N LEU A 91 6.86 8.50 7.24
CA LEU A 91 6.23 7.21 6.98
C LEU A 91 7.17 6.06 7.36
N ILE A 92 8.43 6.16 6.97
CA ILE A 92 9.47 5.15 7.27
C ILE A 92 9.58 4.94 8.79
N ASN A 93 9.64 6.04 9.54
CA ASN A 93 9.74 5.97 11.00
C ASN A 93 8.49 5.32 11.64
N GLN A 94 7.29 5.61 11.13
CA GLN A 94 6.06 4.99 11.63
C GLN A 94 6.03 3.49 11.37
N LEU A 95 6.33 3.06 10.14
CA LEU A 95 6.42 1.64 9.78
C LEU A 95 7.48 0.88 10.60
N SER A 96 8.60 1.54 10.92
CA SER A 96 9.63 0.95 11.77
C SER A 96 9.16 0.64 13.21
N LEU A 97 8.15 1.36 13.69
CA LEU A 97 7.55 1.12 15.01
C LEU A 97 6.57 -0.04 14.98
N SER A 98 5.88 -0.26 13.86
CA SER A 98 4.94 -1.37 13.67
C SER A 98 5.63 -2.73 13.46
N LEU A 99 6.94 -2.74 13.16
CA LEU A 99 7.75 -3.95 12.99
C LEU A 99 8.42 -4.45 14.29
N LYS A 100 8.15 -3.81 15.43
CA LYS A 100 8.76 -4.15 16.74
C LYS A 100 7.90 -5.08 17.58
#